data_AF-A0A522STM4-F1
#
_entry.id   AF-A0A522STM4-F1
#
_cell.length_a   1.000
_cell.length_b   1.000
_cell.length_c   1.000
_cell.angle_alpha   90.00
_cell.angle_beta   90.00
_cell.angle_gamma   90.00
#
_symmetry.space_group_name_H-M   'P 1'
#
loop_
_entity.id
_entity.type
_entity.pdbx_description
1 polymer ?
#
loop_
_entity_poly.entity_id
_entity_poly.type
_entity_poly.pdbx_seq_one_letter_code
_entity_poly.pdbx_strand_id
1 'polypeptide(L)'
;MSHIGVGENPPETLVESVVDSAGEVRELATDGWPRGYIYGATRYADVILRKAFPARSDDLIVALNQFAPTLDELRSGGGGRTVFVKRFDDSLAAMKDQEQTVWGKQNISISKELALDGTTLKKVRTRGHEIDMFGKGSVDNPLPGIAVEMEWNNKDPFFDRDLLSFQALHKEGVIAIGVIITRGPELQALIGNTIQSRDRGCKYGQSSTHWDKLLPRVNLGGGGECPLLLVGIEPERVDGIELAQRVKGKLMQAEQLKLDWRRLRPGKKWNDVKTEYQEMQKQAHDLMPPVKEE
;
A
#
# COMPACT_ATOMS: atom_id res chain seq x y z
N MET A 1 18.47 57.15 -20.46
CA MET A 1 18.06 56.96 -19.05
C MET A 1 16.64 56.46 -19.02
N SER A 2 16.44 55.17 -18.76
CA SER A 2 15.32 54.59 -18.01
C SER A 2 15.40 53.07 -18.18
N HIS A 3 15.75 52.42 -17.08
CA HIS A 3 15.97 50.99 -16.94
C HIS A 3 14.73 50.16 -17.28
N ILE A 4 14.91 49.13 -18.08
CA ILE A 4 13.99 48.00 -18.19
C ILE A 4 14.27 47.12 -16.96
N GLY A 5 13.27 46.99 -16.09
CA GLY A 5 13.31 46.14 -14.90
C GLY A 5 13.54 44.69 -15.31
N VAL A 6 14.56 44.09 -14.69
CA VAL A 6 15.04 42.73 -14.88
C VAL A 6 14.09 41.76 -14.17
N GLY A 7 13.96 40.57 -14.76
CA GLY A 7 13.02 39.50 -14.43
C GLY A 7 12.88 39.14 -12.95
N GLU A 8 11.63 38.85 -12.56
CA GLU A 8 11.35 37.97 -11.44
C GLU A 8 11.79 36.55 -11.82
N ASN A 9 12.87 36.09 -11.22
CA ASN A 9 13.25 34.68 -11.25
C ASN A 9 12.14 33.86 -10.56
N PRO A 10 11.71 32.72 -11.12
CA PRO A 10 10.87 31.79 -10.38
C PRO A 10 11.64 31.27 -9.15
N PRO A 11 10.96 30.87 -8.07
CA PRO A 11 11.61 30.47 -6.84
C PRO A 11 12.55 29.27 -7.09
N GLU A 12 13.85 29.52 -6.91
CA GLU A 12 14.89 28.50 -6.73
C GLU A 12 14.58 27.71 -5.47
N THR A 13 13.91 26.56 -5.63
CA THR A 13 14.18 25.30 -4.90
C THR A 13 13.29 24.20 -5.49
N LEU A 14 13.61 23.73 -6.69
CA LEU A 14 13.41 22.31 -6.99
C LEU A 14 14.67 21.62 -6.48
N VAL A 15 14.50 20.80 -5.44
CA VAL A 15 15.57 20.09 -4.75
C VAL A 15 16.43 19.35 -5.77
N GLU A 16 17.69 19.78 -5.91
CA GLU A 16 18.65 19.33 -6.92
C GLU A 16 19.18 17.89 -6.70
N SER A 17 18.50 17.06 -5.90
CA SER A 17 18.97 15.71 -5.53
C SER A 17 18.01 14.56 -5.86
N VAL A 18 16.97 14.78 -6.66
CA VAL A 18 16.09 13.69 -7.09
C VAL A 18 16.38 13.35 -8.55
N VAL A 19 17.45 12.59 -8.77
CA VAL A 19 17.69 11.97 -10.08
C VAL A 19 16.60 10.92 -10.27
N ASP A 20 15.63 11.19 -11.17
CA ASP A 20 14.62 10.20 -11.57
C ASP A 20 15.29 9.17 -12.50
N SER A 21 15.96 8.20 -11.90
CA SER A 21 16.34 6.96 -12.57
C SER A 21 15.04 6.28 -13.00
N ALA A 22 14.74 6.29 -14.30
CA ALA A 22 13.44 5.94 -14.83
C ALA A 22 12.85 4.65 -14.24
N GLY A 23 11.82 4.80 -13.40
CA GLY A 23 11.07 3.68 -12.81
C GLY A 23 11.50 3.24 -11.42
N GLU A 24 12.51 3.88 -10.82
CA GLU A 24 12.88 3.65 -9.42
C GLU A 24 11.88 4.34 -8.46
N VAL A 25 11.53 3.66 -7.39
CA VAL A 25 10.73 4.22 -6.31
C VAL A 25 11.58 5.16 -5.48
N ARG A 26 11.10 6.39 -5.33
CA ARG A 26 11.71 7.45 -4.53
C ARG A 26 10.78 7.94 -3.43
N GLU A 27 11.34 8.69 -2.49
CA GLU A 27 10.54 9.49 -1.54
C GLU A 27 9.66 10.50 -2.28
N LEU A 28 8.57 10.93 -1.63
CA LEU A 28 7.64 11.89 -2.22
C LEU A 28 8.31 13.27 -2.35
N ALA A 29 8.00 13.98 -3.43
CA ALA A 29 8.44 15.36 -3.66
C ALA A 29 7.41 16.39 -3.15
N THR A 30 6.34 15.91 -2.53
CA THR A 30 5.21 16.72 -2.06
C THR A 30 4.93 16.45 -0.59
N ASP A 31 4.50 17.49 0.12
CA ASP A 31 4.17 17.44 1.54
C ASP A 31 2.66 17.27 1.79
N GLY A 32 2.29 17.10 3.07
CA GLY A 32 0.90 17.05 3.54
C GLY A 32 0.29 15.64 3.55
N TRP A 33 1.12 14.62 3.40
CA TRP A 33 0.69 13.22 3.49
C TRP A 33 0.45 12.77 4.94
N PRO A 34 -0.57 11.93 5.20
CA PRO A 34 -0.84 11.37 6.52
C PRO A 34 0.37 10.67 7.16
N ARG A 35 0.45 10.73 8.50
CA ARG A 35 1.46 9.97 9.26
C ARG A 35 1.01 8.53 9.52
N GLY A 36 1.96 7.67 9.89
CA GLY A 36 1.72 6.23 10.07
C GLY A 36 1.78 5.45 8.75
N TYR A 37 2.47 6.01 7.76
CA TYR A 37 2.68 5.37 6.47
C TYR A 37 4.12 5.58 6.02
N ILE A 38 4.65 4.59 5.32
CA ILE A 38 5.77 4.77 4.42
C ILE A 38 5.23 5.05 3.02
N TYR A 39 5.88 5.96 2.29
CA TYR A 39 5.48 6.34 0.95
C TYR A 39 6.61 6.14 -0.05
N GLY A 40 6.23 5.86 -1.29
CA GLY A 40 7.14 5.82 -2.42
C GLY A 40 6.42 6.27 -3.68
N ALA A 41 7.11 6.93 -4.58
CA ALA A 41 6.55 7.32 -5.87
C ALA A 41 7.51 6.98 -7.01
N THR A 42 6.96 6.66 -8.17
CA THR A 42 7.69 6.63 -9.45
C THR A 42 7.18 7.75 -10.34
N ARG A 43 8.04 8.28 -11.22
CA ARG A 43 7.66 9.20 -12.29
C ARG A 43 6.80 10.39 -11.84
N TYR A 44 7.10 10.91 -10.65
CA TYR A 44 6.37 12.05 -10.07
C TYR A 44 4.86 11.83 -9.89
N ALA A 45 4.43 10.59 -9.65
CA ALA A 45 3.03 10.26 -9.37
C ALA A 45 2.42 11.13 -8.26
N ASP A 46 3.19 11.42 -7.23
CA ASP A 46 2.79 12.26 -6.10
C ASP A 46 2.56 13.72 -6.53
N VAL A 47 3.44 14.28 -7.37
CA VAL A 47 3.29 15.62 -7.94
C VAL A 47 2.09 15.66 -8.88
N ILE A 48 1.92 14.65 -9.75
CA ILE A 48 0.77 14.56 -10.66
C ILE A 48 -0.53 14.57 -9.87
N LEU A 49 -0.65 13.73 -8.84
CA LEU A 49 -1.84 13.68 -8.01
C LEU A 49 -2.08 15.01 -7.28
N ARG A 50 -1.06 15.57 -6.62
CA ARG A 50 -1.22 16.81 -5.84
C ARG A 50 -1.50 18.05 -6.70
N LYS A 51 -0.90 18.15 -7.88
CA LYS A 51 -0.93 19.38 -8.69
C LYS A 51 -1.98 19.33 -9.80
N ALA A 52 -2.15 18.19 -10.46
CA ALA A 52 -3.13 18.05 -11.55
C ALA A 52 -4.48 17.53 -11.06
N PHE A 53 -4.54 16.74 -9.98
CA PHE A 53 -5.77 16.17 -9.43
C PHE A 53 -5.96 16.49 -7.94
N PRO A 54 -5.88 17.76 -7.51
CA PRO A 54 -5.86 18.13 -6.09
C PRO A 54 -7.10 17.62 -5.32
N ALA A 55 -8.30 17.68 -5.91
CA ALA A 55 -9.51 17.14 -5.28
C ALA A 55 -9.43 15.61 -5.05
N ARG A 56 -8.87 14.85 -6.00
CA ARG A 56 -8.66 13.41 -5.83
C ARG A 56 -7.57 13.12 -4.81
N SER A 57 -6.55 13.98 -4.74
CA SER A 57 -5.52 13.88 -3.72
C SER A 57 -6.11 14.09 -2.32
N ASP A 58 -6.95 15.10 -2.15
CA ASP A 58 -7.51 15.44 -0.85
C ASP A 58 -8.45 14.32 -0.38
N ASP A 59 -9.26 13.76 -1.28
CA ASP A 59 -10.08 12.57 -1.00
C ASP A 59 -9.24 11.39 -0.51
N LEU A 60 -8.12 11.09 -1.18
CA LEU A 60 -7.21 10.01 -0.78
C LEU A 60 -6.58 10.29 0.60
N ILE A 61 -6.16 11.53 0.85
CA ILE A 61 -5.60 11.94 2.13
C ILE A 61 -6.63 11.80 3.26
N VAL A 62 -7.89 12.18 3.01
CA VAL A 62 -8.98 12.00 3.99
C VAL A 62 -9.22 10.51 4.26
N ALA A 63 -9.31 9.68 3.22
CA ALA A 63 -9.51 8.24 3.37
C ALA A 63 -8.37 7.57 4.15
N LEU A 64 -7.11 7.92 3.86
CA LEU A 64 -5.95 7.46 4.60
C LEU A 64 -5.97 7.95 6.06
N ASN A 65 -6.29 9.22 6.33
CA ASN A 65 -6.40 9.73 7.70
C ASN A 65 -7.50 9.03 8.53
N GLN A 66 -8.56 8.56 7.89
CA GLN A 66 -9.65 7.82 8.55
C GLN A 66 -9.38 6.31 8.66
N PHE A 67 -8.38 5.79 7.96
CA PHE A 67 -8.07 4.37 7.95
C PHE A 67 -7.39 3.94 9.25
N ALA A 68 -8.18 3.43 10.19
CA ALA A 68 -7.72 2.89 11.46
C ALA A 68 -8.31 1.48 11.67
N PRO A 69 -7.67 0.41 11.17
CA PRO A 69 -8.05 -0.96 11.52
C PRO A 69 -7.68 -1.27 12.96
N THR A 70 -8.50 -2.06 13.66
CA THR A 70 -8.15 -2.53 15.01
C THR A 70 -7.29 -3.79 14.97
N LEU A 71 -6.49 -4.00 16.00
CA LEU A 71 -5.73 -5.24 16.15
C LEU A 71 -6.66 -6.48 16.15
N ASP A 72 -7.87 -6.37 16.68
CA ASP A 72 -8.83 -7.47 16.66
C ASP A 72 -9.34 -7.76 15.24
N GLU A 73 -9.59 -6.74 14.42
CA GLU A 73 -9.89 -6.93 13.00
C GLU A 73 -8.73 -7.62 12.26
N LEU A 74 -7.49 -7.29 12.62
CA LEU A 74 -6.29 -7.96 12.10
C LEU A 74 -6.18 -9.40 12.58
N ARG A 75 -6.68 -9.74 13.77
CA ARG A 75 -6.60 -11.10 14.31
C ARG A 75 -7.72 -11.99 13.77
N SER A 76 -8.91 -11.46 13.52
CA SER A 76 -10.09 -12.19 13.01
C SER A 76 -9.85 -12.88 11.66
N GLY A 77 -10.31 -14.13 11.52
CA GLY A 77 -10.13 -14.95 10.32
C GLY A 77 -10.74 -14.33 9.05
N GLY A 78 -10.16 -14.63 7.89
CA GLY A 78 -10.58 -14.04 6.60
C GLY A 78 -11.14 -15.09 5.63
N GLY A 79 -12.40 -14.93 5.26
CA GLY A 79 -13.02 -15.55 4.09
C GLY A 79 -13.65 -14.43 3.24
N GLY A 80 -12.85 -13.73 2.45
CA GLY A 80 -13.28 -12.59 1.63
C GLY A 80 -12.42 -11.33 1.84
N ARG A 81 -12.85 -10.21 1.24
CA ARG A 81 -12.26 -8.88 1.44
C ARG A 81 -12.43 -8.49 2.92
N THR A 82 -11.36 -8.09 3.59
CA THR A 82 -11.40 -7.81 5.04
C THR A 82 -12.26 -6.58 5.33
N VAL A 83 -12.91 -6.55 6.50
CA VAL A 83 -13.87 -5.50 6.89
C VAL A 83 -13.28 -4.09 6.78
N PHE A 84 -12.04 -3.90 7.23
CA PHE A 84 -11.36 -2.61 7.15
C PHE A 84 -10.93 -2.22 5.73
N VAL A 85 -10.66 -3.17 4.83
CA VAL A 85 -10.42 -2.85 3.40
C VAL A 85 -11.72 -2.34 2.79
N LYS A 86 -12.84 -3.01 3.05
CA LYS A 86 -14.16 -2.52 2.62
C LYS A 86 -14.46 -1.13 3.21
N ARG A 87 -14.14 -0.90 4.49
CA ARG A 87 -14.31 0.41 5.13
C ARG A 87 -13.49 1.51 4.43
N PHE A 88 -12.29 1.20 3.97
CA PHE A 88 -11.50 2.11 3.16
C PHE A 88 -12.17 2.43 1.82
N ASP A 89 -12.61 1.40 1.09
CA ASP A 89 -13.30 1.59 -0.20
C ASP A 89 -14.58 2.41 -0.04
N ASP A 90 -15.38 2.10 0.99
CA ASP A 90 -16.60 2.82 1.32
C ASP A 90 -16.31 4.29 1.63
N SER A 91 -15.17 4.60 2.28
CA SER A 91 -14.78 5.99 2.58
C SER A 91 -14.49 6.80 1.32
N LEU A 92 -13.83 6.20 0.33
CA LEU A 92 -13.60 6.83 -0.97
C LEU A 92 -14.91 6.94 -1.76
N ALA A 93 -15.71 5.88 -1.80
CA ALA A 93 -17.00 5.84 -2.50
C ALA A 93 -18.01 6.87 -1.95
N ALA A 94 -17.88 7.27 -0.69
CA ALA A 94 -18.69 8.31 -0.08
C ALA A 94 -18.30 9.74 -0.53
N MET A 95 -17.12 9.94 -1.11
CA MET A 95 -16.68 11.26 -1.57
C MET A 95 -17.50 11.69 -2.78
N LYS A 96 -17.86 12.98 -2.80
CA LYS A 96 -18.66 13.59 -3.84
C LYS A 96 -17.98 14.82 -4.41
N ASP A 97 -18.18 15.05 -5.70
CA ASP A 97 -17.87 16.30 -6.37
C ASP A 97 -19.13 16.73 -7.14
N GLN A 98 -19.55 17.98 -6.97
CA GLN A 98 -20.81 18.51 -7.52
C GLN A 98 -22.02 17.59 -7.28
N GLU A 99 -22.16 17.06 -6.06
CA GLU A 99 -23.18 16.07 -5.65
C GLU A 99 -23.14 14.70 -6.37
N GLN A 100 -22.13 14.46 -7.21
CA GLN A 100 -21.95 13.19 -7.91
C GLN A 100 -20.87 12.33 -7.26
N THR A 101 -21.10 11.02 -7.28
CA THR A 101 -20.09 10.04 -6.88
C THR A 101 -18.95 10.01 -7.89
N VAL A 102 -17.76 10.25 -7.38
CA VAL A 102 -16.51 10.40 -8.15
C VAL A 102 -15.57 9.22 -7.99
N TRP A 103 -15.78 8.39 -6.97
CA TRP A 103 -15.05 7.14 -6.75
C TRP A 103 -15.98 5.93 -6.82
N GLY A 104 -15.47 4.83 -7.35
CA GLY A 104 -16.15 3.55 -7.23
C GLY A 104 -15.42 2.44 -7.95
N LYS A 105 -15.88 1.21 -7.71
CA LYS A 105 -15.41 0.05 -8.44
C LYS A 105 -15.76 0.16 -9.91
N GLN A 106 -14.78 0.00 -10.79
CA GLN A 106 -14.95 0.22 -12.22
C GLN A 106 -14.43 -0.96 -13.04
N ASN A 107 -15.29 -1.49 -13.91
CA ASN A 107 -14.88 -2.43 -14.96
C ASN A 107 -14.60 -1.64 -16.23
N ILE A 108 -13.33 -1.55 -16.62
CA ILE A 108 -12.87 -0.77 -17.76
C ILE A 108 -12.64 -1.71 -18.93
N SER A 109 -13.34 -1.48 -20.04
CA SER A 109 -13.14 -2.22 -21.29
C SER A 109 -12.56 -1.31 -22.36
N ILE A 110 -11.54 -1.79 -23.08
CA ILE A 110 -10.85 -1.03 -24.12
C ILE A 110 -11.04 -1.76 -25.44
N SER A 111 -11.50 -1.04 -26.46
CA SER A 111 -11.63 -1.57 -27.81
C SER A 111 -10.87 -0.71 -28.81
N LYS A 112 -10.00 -1.33 -29.59
CA LYS A 112 -9.30 -0.70 -30.71
C LYS A 112 -9.99 -1.06 -32.01
N GLU A 113 -10.30 -0.04 -32.79
CA GLU A 113 -10.95 -0.18 -34.08
C GLU A 113 -10.00 0.30 -35.17
N LEU A 114 -9.72 -0.57 -36.13
CA LEU A 114 -8.99 -0.24 -37.34
C LEU A 114 -10.00 -0.12 -38.48
N ALA A 115 -10.10 1.07 -39.06
CA ALA A 115 -10.97 1.33 -40.20
C ALA A 115 -10.17 1.93 -41.36
N LEU A 116 -10.54 1.57 -42.59
CA LEU A 116 -10.05 2.15 -43.83
C LEU A 116 -11.25 2.73 -44.57
N ASP A 117 -11.20 4.02 -44.90
CA ASP A 117 -12.27 4.76 -45.59
C ASP A 117 -13.67 4.56 -44.97
N GLY A 118 -13.74 4.59 -43.63
CA GLY A 118 -14.98 4.39 -42.87
C GLY A 118 -15.44 2.93 -42.75
N THR A 119 -14.73 1.98 -43.38
CA THR A 119 -15.01 0.55 -43.26
C THR A 119 -14.17 -0.05 -42.13
N THR A 120 -14.83 -0.48 -41.05
CA THR A 120 -14.18 -1.19 -39.95
C THR A 120 -13.63 -2.53 -40.42
N LEU A 121 -12.31 -2.65 -40.47
CA LEU A 121 -11.61 -3.87 -40.86
C LEU A 121 -11.39 -4.81 -39.69
N LYS A 122 -11.11 -4.26 -38.50
CA LYS A 122 -10.83 -5.05 -37.31
C LYS A 122 -11.24 -4.29 -36.06
N LYS A 123 -12.02 -4.94 -35.21
CA LYS A 123 -12.30 -4.47 -33.85
C LYS A 123 -11.72 -5.46 -32.86
N VAL A 124 -10.69 -5.05 -32.14
CA VAL A 124 -10.08 -5.86 -31.08
C VAL A 124 -10.56 -5.31 -29.75
N ARG A 125 -11.17 -6.16 -28.93
CA ARG A 125 -11.48 -5.85 -27.54
C ARG A 125 -10.44 -6.50 -26.65
N THR A 126 -9.84 -5.72 -25.76
CA THR A 126 -9.02 -6.26 -24.68
C THR A 126 -9.94 -6.72 -23.55
N ARG A 127 -9.50 -7.72 -22.78
CA ARG A 127 -10.21 -8.14 -21.56
C ARG A 127 -10.40 -6.93 -20.65
N GLY A 128 -11.57 -6.81 -20.03
CA GLY A 128 -11.82 -5.75 -19.07
C GLY A 128 -10.86 -5.84 -17.88
N HIS A 129 -10.40 -4.69 -17.40
CA HIS A 129 -9.64 -4.57 -16.16
C HIS A 129 -10.60 -4.07 -15.07
N GLU A 130 -10.67 -4.82 -13.98
CA GLU A 130 -11.42 -4.41 -12.80
C GLU A 130 -10.49 -3.60 -11.92
N ILE A 131 -10.89 -2.37 -11.60
CA ILE A 131 -10.20 -1.52 -10.63
C ILE A 131 -11.07 -1.41 -9.39
N ASP A 132 -10.49 -1.72 -8.23
CA ASP A 132 -11.18 -1.72 -6.95
C ASP A 132 -11.78 -0.35 -6.64
N MET A 133 -10.98 0.70 -6.76
CA MET A 133 -11.42 2.09 -6.60
C MET A 133 -10.86 2.97 -7.71
N PHE A 134 -11.74 3.39 -8.62
CA PHE A 134 -11.42 4.34 -9.68
C PHE A 134 -11.99 5.71 -9.35
N GLY A 135 -11.11 6.69 -9.18
CA GLY A 135 -11.45 8.10 -8.99
C GLY A 135 -11.46 8.83 -10.33
N LYS A 136 -12.60 9.38 -10.73
CA LYS A 136 -12.72 10.20 -11.95
C LYS A 136 -11.86 11.46 -11.86
N GLY A 137 -11.21 11.86 -12.94
CA GLY A 137 -10.42 13.10 -12.99
C GLY A 137 -11.24 14.34 -12.63
N SER A 138 -12.45 14.44 -13.19
CA SER A 138 -13.49 15.40 -12.83
C SER A 138 -14.88 14.85 -13.18
N VAL A 139 -15.94 15.57 -12.80
CA VAL A 139 -17.32 15.23 -13.18
C VAL A 139 -17.52 15.34 -14.69
N ASP A 140 -17.05 16.42 -15.30
CA ASP A 140 -17.24 16.71 -16.73
C ASP A 140 -16.30 15.91 -17.63
N ASN A 141 -15.07 15.70 -17.18
CA ASN A 141 -14.08 14.89 -17.86
C ASN A 141 -13.53 13.81 -16.90
N PRO A 142 -14.09 12.59 -16.92
CA PRO A 142 -13.72 11.56 -15.96
C PRO A 142 -12.32 10.98 -16.19
N LEU A 143 -11.71 11.23 -17.36
CA LEU A 143 -10.40 10.70 -17.73
C LEU A 143 -9.37 11.83 -17.97
N PRO A 144 -8.09 11.59 -17.66
CA PRO A 144 -7.59 10.42 -16.95
C PRO A 144 -8.00 10.46 -15.47
N GLY A 145 -8.30 9.28 -14.91
CA GLY A 145 -8.64 9.11 -13.50
C GLY A 145 -7.47 8.66 -12.64
N ILE A 146 -7.77 8.27 -11.40
CA ILE A 146 -6.83 7.74 -10.41
C ILE A 146 -7.29 6.32 -10.08
N ALA A 147 -6.45 5.31 -10.30
CA ALA A 147 -6.77 3.95 -9.87
C ALA A 147 -6.12 3.66 -8.53
N VAL A 148 -6.87 3.07 -7.60
CA VAL A 148 -6.40 2.70 -6.26
C VAL A 148 -6.71 1.22 -6.02
N GLU A 149 -5.67 0.47 -5.66
CA GLU A 149 -5.74 -0.95 -5.28
C GLU A 149 -5.19 -1.12 -3.86
N MET A 150 -5.97 -1.75 -2.98
CA MET A 150 -5.55 -2.06 -1.61
C MET A 150 -5.28 -3.55 -1.45
N GLU A 151 -4.00 -3.89 -1.26
CA GLU A 151 -3.48 -5.24 -1.19
C GLU A 151 -3.05 -5.60 0.24
N TRP A 152 -3.92 -6.32 0.96
CA TRP A 152 -3.75 -6.59 2.39
C TRP A 152 -3.15 -7.95 2.73
N ASN A 153 -3.62 -9.06 2.14
CA ASN A 153 -3.13 -10.41 2.47
C ASN A 153 -3.36 -11.41 1.33
N ASN A 154 -3.35 -10.94 0.10
CA ASN A 154 -3.50 -11.80 -1.08
C ASN A 154 -2.17 -12.50 -1.38
N LYS A 155 -2.20 -13.49 -2.27
CA LYS A 155 -0.98 -14.15 -2.76
C LYS A 155 -0.20 -13.23 -3.70
N ASP A 156 1.11 -13.45 -3.80
CA ASP A 156 2.04 -12.66 -4.60
C ASP A 156 1.62 -12.32 -6.06
N PRO A 157 0.88 -13.16 -6.83
CA PRO A 157 0.50 -12.83 -8.21
C PRO A 157 -0.40 -11.58 -8.37
N PHE A 158 -0.95 -11.06 -7.27
CA PHE A 158 -1.87 -9.93 -7.29
C PHE A 158 -1.15 -8.62 -7.66
N PHE A 159 0.05 -8.37 -7.11
CA PHE A 159 0.83 -7.20 -7.51
C PHE A 159 1.15 -7.18 -9.00
N ASP A 160 1.54 -8.33 -9.57
CA ASP A 160 1.87 -8.41 -11.00
C ASP A 160 0.63 -8.11 -11.85
N ARG A 161 -0.56 -8.60 -11.44
CA ARG A 161 -1.84 -8.29 -12.11
C ARG A 161 -2.17 -6.80 -12.05
N ASP A 162 -2.04 -6.18 -10.88
CA ASP A 162 -2.43 -4.78 -10.68
C ASP A 162 -1.47 -3.85 -11.42
N LEU A 163 -0.16 -4.12 -11.35
CA LEU A 163 0.87 -3.37 -12.08
C LEU A 163 0.68 -3.48 -13.60
N LEU A 164 0.38 -4.66 -14.14
CA LEU A 164 0.07 -4.84 -15.56
C LEU A 164 -1.21 -4.09 -15.96
N SER A 165 -2.22 -4.10 -15.09
CA SER A 165 -3.47 -3.38 -15.33
C SER A 165 -3.24 -1.86 -15.36
N PHE A 166 -2.49 -1.31 -14.41
CA PHE A 166 -2.13 0.10 -14.38
C PHE A 166 -1.33 0.52 -15.61
N GLN A 167 -0.36 -0.29 -16.03
CA GLN A 167 0.41 -0.04 -17.25
C GLN A 167 -0.52 0.06 -18.48
N ALA A 168 -1.44 -0.89 -18.64
CA ALA A 168 -2.38 -0.91 -19.75
C ALA A 168 -3.33 0.29 -19.72
N LEU A 169 -3.88 0.63 -18.55
CA LEU A 169 -4.82 1.74 -18.39
C LEU A 169 -4.16 3.10 -18.61
N HIS A 170 -2.95 3.30 -18.10
CA HIS A 170 -2.22 4.55 -18.29
C HIS A 170 -1.84 4.75 -19.76
N LYS A 171 -1.38 3.69 -20.43
CA LYS A 171 -1.04 3.72 -21.86
C LYS A 171 -2.20 4.17 -22.75
N GLU A 172 -3.42 3.83 -22.37
CA GLU A 172 -4.64 4.18 -23.12
C GLU A 172 -5.29 5.48 -22.61
N GLY A 173 -4.64 6.22 -21.70
CA GLY A 173 -5.09 7.51 -21.17
C GLY A 173 -6.24 7.40 -20.15
N VAL A 174 -6.50 6.22 -19.60
CA VAL A 174 -7.61 6.00 -18.66
C VAL A 174 -7.24 6.43 -17.25
N ILE A 175 -6.00 6.22 -16.84
CA ILE A 175 -5.49 6.68 -15.53
C ILE A 175 -4.28 7.59 -15.73
N ALA A 176 -4.16 8.58 -14.84
CA ALA A 176 -2.98 9.44 -14.74
C ALA A 176 -1.93 8.77 -13.87
N ILE A 177 -2.36 8.15 -12.76
CA ILE A 177 -1.50 7.40 -11.85
C ILE A 177 -2.22 6.13 -11.36
N GLY A 178 -1.43 5.14 -10.95
CA GLY A 178 -1.87 4.02 -10.13
C GLY A 178 -1.43 4.20 -8.68
N VAL A 179 -2.29 3.84 -7.73
CA VAL A 179 -2.00 3.87 -6.29
C VAL A 179 -2.09 2.45 -5.75
N ILE A 180 -1.04 1.97 -5.10
CA ILE A 180 -1.05 0.68 -4.39
C ILE A 180 -0.90 0.94 -2.91
N ILE A 181 -1.88 0.49 -2.13
CA ILE A 181 -1.85 0.54 -0.67
C ILE A 181 -1.63 -0.88 -0.15
N THR A 182 -0.62 -1.08 0.69
CA THR A 182 -0.29 -2.39 1.24
C THR A 182 0.24 -2.27 2.67
N ARG A 183 0.62 -3.39 3.29
CA ARG A 183 1.30 -3.38 4.60
C ARG A 183 2.72 -2.86 4.46
N GLY A 184 3.08 -1.89 5.29
CA GLY A 184 4.45 -1.38 5.43
C GLY A 184 5.41 -2.41 6.04
N PRO A 185 6.72 -2.20 5.89
CA PRO A 185 7.76 -3.08 6.41
C PRO A 185 7.70 -3.22 7.93
N GLU A 186 7.47 -2.15 8.70
CA GLU A 186 7.46 -2.25 10.17
C GLU A 186 6.21 -2.98 10.66
N LEU A 187 5.05 -2.67 10.07
CA LEU A 187 3.81 -3.39 10.34
C LEU A 187 3.97 -4.87 10.01
N GLN A 188 4.51 -5.21 8.84
CA GLN A 188 4.72 -6.60 8.43
C GLN A 188 5.68 -7.33 9.37
N ALA A 189 6.80 -6.70 9.75
CA ALA A 189 7.75 -7.26 10.70
C ALA A 189 7.18 -7.41 12.12
N LEU A 190 6.14 -6.64 12.47
CA LEU A 190 5.43 -6.75 13.73
C LEU A 190 4.40 -7.89 13.69
N ILE A 191 3.45 -7.83 12.76
CA ILE A 191 2.30 -8.75 12.74
C ILE A 191 2.67 -10.15 12.24
N GLY A 192 3.67 -10.27 11.38
CA GLY A 192 4.14 -11.55 10.84
C GLY A 192 4.66 -12.52 11.90
N ASN A 193 5.16 -12.00 13.01
CA ASN A 193 5.71 -12.81 14.11
C ASN A 193 4.82 -12.86 15.35
N THR A 194 3.78 -12.03 15.42
CA THR A 194 2.96 -11.87 16.63
C THR A 194 1.55 -12.41 16.43
N ILE A 195 0.94 -12.23 15.26
CA ILE A 195 -0.44 -12.65 15.02
C ILE A 195 -0.47 -14.08 14.49
N GLN A 196 -1.04 -14.97 15.30
CA GLN A 196 -1.17 -16.38 14.97
C GLN A 196 -2.49 -16.69 14.26
N SER A 197 -2.43 -17.58 13.27
CA SER A 197 -3.60 -18.23 12.68
C SER A 197 -4.15 -19.32 13.61
N ARG A 198 -5.29 -19.92 13.23
CA ARG A 198 -6.00 -20.93 14.03
C ARG A 198 -5.16 -22.16 14.35
N ASP A 199 -4.33 -22.58 13.40
CA ASP A 199 -3.37 -23.68 13.50
C ASP A 199 -2.09 -23.30 14.24
N ARG A 200 -2.05 -22.13 14.89
CA ARG A 200 -0.89 -21.53 15.58
C ARG A 200 0.28 -21.18 14.65
N GLY A 201 0.07 -21.19 13.33
CA GLY A 201 1.00 -20.66 12.34
C GLY A 201 1.05 -19.13 12.34
N CYS A 202 1.99 -18.55 11.59
CA CYS A 202 2.02 -17.11 11.35
C CYS A 202 0.94 -16.74 10.33
N LYS A 203 -0.03 -15.90 10.71
CA LYS A 203 -1.13 -15.49 9.82
C LYS A 203 -0.64 -14.68 8.62
N TYR A 204 0.37 -13.85 8.84
CA TYR A 204 0.91 -12.88 7.88
C TYR A 204 2.29 -13.29 7.39
N GLY A 205 2.34 -14.43 6.70
CA GLY A 205 3.58 -14.99 6.18
C GLY A 205 4.21 -14.20 5.03
N GLN A 206 5.46 -14.55 4.69
CA GLN A 206 6.26 -13.94 3.62
C GLN A 206 5.75 -14.21 2.19
N SER A 207 4.68 -14.97 2.02
CA SER A 207 4.07 -15.32 0.73
C SER A 207 2.81 -14.51 0.43
N SER A 208 2.67 -13.37 1.13
CA SER A 208 1.51 -12.49 1.03
C SER A 208 1.95 -11.09 0.60
N THR A 209 1.02 -10.30 0.07
CA THR A 209 1.30 -8.95 -0.44
C THR A 209 1.71 -7.98 0.66
N HIS A 210 2.94 -7.44 0.61
CA HIS A 210 3.47 -6.41 1.50
C HIS A 210 4.55 -5.57 0.81
N TRP A 211 4.96 -4.46 1.43
CA TRP A 211 5.91 -3.49 0.89
C TRP A 211 7.18 -4.12 0.30
N ASP A 212 7.86 -4.99 1.05
CA ASP A 212 9.12 -5.62 0.60
C ASP A 212 8.96 -6.56 -0.60
N LYS A 213 7.72 -6.96 -0.93
CA LYS A 213 7.41 -7.72 -2.17
C LYS A 213 7.06 -6.80 -3.33
N LEU A 214 6.45 -5.65 -3.04
CA LEU A 214 6.07 -4.67 -4.03
C LEU A 214 7.28 -3.90 -4.57
N LEU A 215 8.14 -3.41 -3.67
CA LEU A 215 9.25 -2.52 -4.01
C LEU A 215 10.20 -3.12 -5.06
N PRO A 216 10.67 -4.38 -4.95
CA PRO A 216 11.52 -4.97 -5.98
C PRO A 216 10.82 -5.11 -7.34
N ARG A 217 9.51 -5.38 -7.36
CA ARG A 217 8.75 -5.51 -8.61
C ARG A 217 8.66 -4.18 -9.34
N VAL A 218 8.34 -3.11 -8.62
CA VAL A 218 8.27 -1.76 -9.19
C VAL A 218 9.65 -1.32 -9.66
N ASN A 219 10.69 -1.47 -8.82
CA ASN A 219 12.06 -1.08 -9.17
C ASN A 219 12.65 -1.89 -10.34
N LEU A 220 12.17 -3.12 -10.59
CA LEU A 220 12.53 -3.91 -11.77
C LEU A 220 11.72 -3.52 -13.03
N GLY A 221 10.94 -2.44 -12.98
CA GLY A 221 10.14 -1.93 -14.09
C GLY A 221 8.67 -2.38 -14.10
N GLY A 222 8.20 -3.00 -13.02
CA GLY A 222 6.78 -3.32 -12.83
C GLY A 222 5.93 -2.05 -12.88
N GLY A 223 4.82 -2.09 -13.64
CA GLY A 223 3.98 -0.92 -13.93
C GLY A 223 4.46 -0.10 -15.14
N GLY A 224 5.67 -0.37 -15.66
CA GLY A 224 6.20 0.21 -16.89
C GLY A 224 6.32 1.74 -16.85
N GLU A 225 5.56 2.39 -17.73
CA GLU A 225 5.55 3.85 -17.87
C GLU A 225 4.49 4.53 -17.00
N CYS A 226 3.63 3.77 -16.33
CA CYS A 226 2.61 4.33 -15.44
C CYS A 226 3.27 4.95 -14.20
N PRO A 227 2.99 6.21 -13.85
CA PRO A 227 3.37 6.78 -12.56
C PRO A 227 2.63 6.06 -11.43
N LEU A 228 3.38 5.61 -10.43
CA LEU A 228 2.86 4.87 -9.29
C LEU A 228 3.07 5.62 -7.99
N LEU A 229 2.04 5.68 -7.15
CA LEU A 229 2.13 6.05 -5.75
C LEU A 229 1.96 4.79 -4.90
N LEU A 230 2.97 4.48 -4.08
CA LEU A 230 3.00 3.34 -3.19
C LEU A 230 2.81 3.82 -1.76
N VAL A 231 1.92 3.16 -1.03
CA VAL A 231 1.59 3.48 0.37
C VAL A 231 1.72 2.22 1.20
N GLY A 232 2.65 2.20 2.14
CA GLY A 232 2.80 1.13 3.13
C GLY A 232 2.20 1.56 4.47
N ILE A 233 1.20 0.84 4.96
CA ILE A 233 0.57 1.08 6.26
C ILE A 233 1.51 0.66 7.38
N GLU A 234 1.82 1.58 8.31
CA GLU A 234 2.70 1.31 9.46
C GLU A 234 1.91 1.13 10.77
N PRO A 235 2.55 0.61 11.85
CA PRO A 235 1.87 0.25 13.09
C PRO A 235 1.00 1.34 13.69
N GLU A 236 1.36 2.62 13.54
CA GLU A 236 0.64 3.77 14.09
C GLU A 236 -0.78 3.92 13.55
N ARG A 237 -1.12 3.25 12.44
CA ARG A 237 -2.49 3.23 11.89
C ARG A 237 -3.36 2.14 12.49
N VAL A 238 -2.80 1.23 13.29
CA VAL A 238 -3.55 0.10 13.84
C VAL A 238 -3.92 0.39 15.30
N ASP A 239 -5.21 0.42 15.60
CA ASP A 239 -5.69 0.65 16.96
C ASP A 239 -5.42 -0.59 17.85
N GLY A 240 -4.80 -0.37 19.02
CA GLY A 240 -4.46 -1.44 19.96
C GLY A 240 -3.18 -2.22 19.59
N ILE A 241 -2.38 -1.70 18.66
CA ILE A 241 -1.14 -2.34 18.19
C ILE A 241 -0.08 -2.53 19.29
N GLU A 242 -0.19 -1.81 20.40
CA GLU A 242 0.70 -1.89 21.56
C GLU A 242 0.74 -3.31 22.14
N LEU A 243 -0.38 -4.05 22.05
CA LEU A 243 -0.42 -5.45 22.47
C LEU A 243 0.54 -6.29 21.62
N ALA A 244 0.53 -6.12 20.30
CA ALA A 244 1.45 -6.81 19.41
C ALA A 244 2.91 -6.40 19.67
N GLN A 245 3.17 -5.11 19.94
CA GLN A 245 4.51 -4.64 20.30
C GLN A 245 5.03 -5.30 21.60
N ARG A 246 4.18 -5.43 22.62
CA ARG A 246 4.51 -6.12 23.88
C ARG A 246 4.81 -7.60 23.65
N VAL A 247 4.03 -8.28 22.81
CA VAL A 247 4.27 -9.68 22.43
C VAL A 247 5.60 -9.82 21.70
N LYS A 248 5.88 -8.96 20.70
CA LYS A 248 7.15 -8.92 19.98
C LYS A 248 8.33 -8.71 20.92
N GLY A 249 8.22 -7.78 21.88
CA GLY A 249 9.26 -7.53 22.88
C GLY A 249 9.59 -8.78 23.71
N LYS A 250 8.57 -9.53 24.17
CA LYS A 250 8.80 -10.80 24.89
C LYS A 250 9.41 -11.88 24.00
N LEU A 251 8.97 -12.00 22.74
CA LEU A 251 9.56 -12.94 21.79
C LEU A 251 11.02 -12.61 21.49
N MET A 252 11.36 -11.32 21.36
CA MET A 252 12.74 -10.87 21.18
C MET A 252 13.60 -11.17 22.41
N GLN A 253 13.09 -11.01 23.63
CA GLN A 253 13.80 -11.41 24.84
C GLN A 253 14.06 -12.92 24.86
N ALA A 254 13.11 -13.74 24.43
CA ALA A 254 13.29 -15.18 24.33
C ALA A 254 14.34 -15.56 23.28
N GLU A 255 14.31 -14.94 22.09
CA GLU A 255 15.34 -15.15 21.06
C GLU A 255 16.73 -14.67 21.53
N GLN A 256 16.83 -13.54 22.24
CA GLN A 256 18.09 -13.08 22.82
C GLN A 256 18.64 -14.09 23.84
N LEU A 257 17.77 -14.66 24.69
CA LEU A 257 18.15 -15.73 25.61
C LEU A 257 18.73 -16.91 24.83
N LYS A 258 18.07 -17.33 23.74
CA LYS A 258 18.50 -18.45 22.90
C LYS A 258 19.82 -18.18 22.15
N LEU A 259 20.08 -16.96 21.71
CA LEU A 259 21.33 -16.60 21.03
C LEU A 259 22.51 -16.53 22.02
N ASP A 260 22.31 -15.92 23.18
CA ASP A 260 23.37 -15.60 24.14
C ASP A 260 23.34 -16.44 25.42
N TRP A 261 22.64 -17.58 25.44
CA TRP A 261 22.38 -18.33 26.68
C TRP A 261 23.64 -18.70 27.45
N ARG A 262 24.76 -19.02 26.76
CA ARG A 262 26.04 -19.36 27.41
C ARG A 262 26.58 -18.21 28.25
N ARG A 263 26.37 -16.97 27.79
CA ARG A 263 26.77 -15.74 28.48
C ARG A 263 25.75 -15.36 29.56
N LEU A 264 24.46 -15.44 29.25
CA LEU A 264 23.37 -15.02 30.13
C LEU A 264 23.12 -16.01 31.29
N ARG A 265 23.47 -17.28 31.10
CA ARG A 265 23.28 -18.37 32.07
C ARG A 265 24.57 -19.21 32.16
N PRO A 266 25.65 -18.66 32.73
CA PRO A 266 26.93 -19.37 32.83
C PRO A 266 26.78 -20.67 33.63
N GLY A 267 27.41 -21.75 33.16
CA GLY A 267 27.41 -23.05 33.84
C GLY A 267 26.13 -23.89 33.66
N LYS A 268 25.09 -23.38 32.97
CA LYS A 268 23.90 -24.17 32.62
C LYS A 268 24.12 -24.98 31.34
N LYS A 269 23.32 -26.03 31.12
CA LYS A 269 23.22 -26.72 29.81
C LYS A 269 22.04 -26.14 29.04
N TRP A 270 22.07 -26.27 27.71
CA TRP A 270 20.95 -25.79 26.86
C TRP A 270 19.61 -26.38 27.27
N ASN A 271 19.54 -27.64 27.71
CA ASN A 271 18.27 -28.24 28.15
C ASN A 271 17.63 -27.50 29.33
N ASP A 272 18.44 -26.95 30.25
CA ASP A 272 17.94 -26.18 31.40
C ASP A 272 17.39 -24.82 30.94
N VAL A 273 18.09 -24.18 29.99
CA VAL A 273 17.70 -22.87 29.44
C VAL A 273 16.54 -23.01 28.44
N LYS A 274 16.41 -24.16 27.78
CA LYS A 274 15.35 -24.44 26.81
C LYS A 274 13.97 -24.39 27.49
N THR A 275 13.86 -24.85 28.73
CA THR A 275 12.61 -24.74 29.51
C THR A 275 12.27 -23.28 29.80
N GLU A 276 13.26 -22.46 30.20
CA GLU A 276 13.09 -21.01 30.39
C GLU A 276 12.65 -20.33 29.10
N TYR A 277 13.33 -20.63 27.98
CA TYR A 277 12.98 -20.14 26.65
C TYR A 277 11.54 -20.50 26.25
N GLN A 278 11.13 -21.76 26.43
CA GLN A 278 9.79 -22.22 26.11
C GLN A 278 8.72 -21.53 26.97
N GLU A 279 9.00 -21.31 28.25
CA GLU A 279 8.11 -20.57 29.15
C GLU A 279 7.99 -19.10 28.74
N MET A 280 9.09 -18.45 28.35
CA MET A 280 9.05 -17.07 27.82
C MET A 280 8.23 -16.97 26.53
N GLN A 281 8.37 -17.94 25.61
CA GLN A 281 7.56 -17.99 24.39
C GLN A 281 6.08 -18.20 24.73
N LYS A 282 5.77 -19.13 25.65
CA LYS A 282 4.41 -19.38 26.09
C LYS A 282 3.77 -18.14 26.69
N GLN A 283 4.47 -17.44 27.59
CA GLN A 283 3.99 -16.18 28.17
C GLN A 283 3.75 -15.10 27.11
N ALA A 284 4.57 -15.04 26.06
CA ALA A 284 4.33 -14.12 24.95
C ALA A 284 3.04 -14.48 24.18
N HIS A 285 2.83 -15.75 23.87
CA HIS A 285 1.64 -16.22 23.17
C HIS A 285 0.36 -16.12 24.03
N ASP A 286 0.46 -16.31 25.34
CA ASP A 286 -0.67 -16.19 26.27
C ASP A 286 -1.20 -14.75 26.38
N LEU A 287 -0.36 -13.73 26.10
CA LEU A 287 -0.81 -12.33 26.05
C LEU A 287 -1.71 -12.04 24.85
N MET A 288 -1.52 -12.75 23.74
CA MET A 288 -2.31 -12.56 22.52
C MET A 288 -2.67 -13.92 21.94
N PRO A 289 -3.64 -14.63 22.55
CA PRO A 289 -4.03 -15.95 22.10
C PRO A 289 -4.64 -15.87 20.69
N PRO A 290 -4.60 -16.96 19.92
CA PRO A 290 -5.33 -17.04 18.66
C PRO A 290 -6.82 -16.79 18.91
N VAL A 291 -7.48 -16.08 17.99
CA VAL A 291 -8.90 -15.71 18.11
C VAL A 291 -9.73 -17.00 18.16
N LYS A 292 -10.61 -17.10 19.17
CA LYS A 292 -11.63 -18.15 19.25
C LYS A 292 -12.76 -17.80 18.29
N GLU A 293 -13.32 -18.79 17.61
CA GLU A 293 -14.54 -18.57 16.82
C GLU A 293 -15.69 -18.14 17.74
N GLU A 294 -16.44 -17.13 17.30
CA GLU A 294 -17.89 -17.08 17.53
C GLU A 294 -18.56 -18.08 16.57
#